data_AF-A0A7W5YM19-F1
#
_entry.id   AF-A0A7W5YM19-F1
#
_cell.length_a   1.000
_cell.length_b   1.000
_cell.length_c   1.000
_cell.angle_alpha   90.00
_cell.angle_beta   90.00
_cell.angle_gamma   90.00
#
_symmetry.space_group_name_H-M   'P 1'
#
loop_
_entity.id
_entity.type
_entity.pdbx_description
1 polymer ?
#
loop_
_entity_poly.entity_id
_entity_poly.type
_entity_poly.pdbx_seq_one_letter_code
_entity_poly.pdbx_strand_id
1 'polypeptide(L)'
;MVQTIKNRSQVPLDSRDLETCQHVFDKLRADYAIARDSDEAERMASIIIEIYRQGVRDPNQLQSMVEAARGLFETSERPPTAREI
;
A
#
# COMPACT_ATOMS: atom_id res chain seq x y z
N MET A 1 3.72 31.60 19.75
CA MET A 1 3.61 31.22 18.32
C MET A 1 3.38 29.73 18.28
N VAL A 2 2.13 29.29 18.16
CA VAL A 2 1.81 27.85 18.10
C VAL A 2 2.15 27.36 16.70
N GLN A 3 3.14 26.47 16.60
CA GLN A 3 3.49 25.82 15.36
C GLN A 3 2.27 24.98 14.96
N THR A 4 1.58 25.41 13.91
CA THR A 4 0.52 24.64 13.29
C THR A 4 1.18 23.39 12.71
N ILE A 5 1.10 22.30 13.47
CA ILE A 5 1.39 20.96 12.99
C ILE A 5 0.39 20.75 11.87
N LYS A 6 0.76 21.08 10.63
CA LYS A 6 -0.04 20.79 9.45
C LYS A 6 -0.25 19.29 9.47
N ASN A 7 -1.44 18.90 9.88
CA ASN A 7 -1.93 17.54 9.83
C ASN A 7 -1.92 17.12 8.35
N ARG A 8 -0.76 16.64 7.86
CA ARG A 8 -0.53 16.28 6.45
C ARG A 8 -1.52 15.20 5.98
N SER A 9 -2.16 14.49 6.90
CA SER A 9 -3.19 13.47 6.63
C SER A 9 -4.54 14.01 6.10
N GLN A 10 -4.75 15.33 6.04
CA GLN A 10 -6.00 15.94 5.56
C GLN A 10 -5.89 16.68 4.21
N VAL A 11 -4.74 16.61 3.54
CA VAL A 11 -4.66 17.18 2.18
C VAL A 11 -5.43 16.26 1.24
N PRO A 12 -6.44 16.77 0.50
CA PRO A 12 -7.13 15.96 -0.50
C PRO A 12 -6.11 15.46 -1.52
N LEU A 13 -6.23 14.19 -1.90
CA LEU A 13 -5.41 13.63 -2.97
C LEU A 13 -5.83 14.30 -4.27
N ASP A 14 -4.92 15.02 -4.91
CA ASP A 14 -5.15 15.57 -6.23
C ASP A 14 -5.17 14.45 -7.28
N SER A 15 -5.72 14.68 -8.48
CA SER A 15 -5.74 13.67 -9.54
C SER A 15 -4.34 13.11 -9.85
N ARG A 16 -3.32 13.96 -9.83
CA ARG A 16 -1.92 13.58 -10.03
C ARG A 16 -1.38 12.66 -8.93
N ASP A 17 -1.87 12.82 -7.71
CA ASP A 17 -1.52 11.97 -6.58
C ASP A 17 -2.11 10.57 -6.77
N LEU A 18 -3.38 10.49 -7.18
CA LEU A 18 -4.06 9.24 -7.49
C LEU A 18 -3.41 8.52 -8.69
N GLU A 19 -3.02 9.26 -9.73
CA GLU A 19 -2.29 8.70 -10.87
C GLU A 19 -0.96 8.06 -10.44
N THR A 20 -0.23 8.71 -9.53
CA THR A 20 1.03 8.17 -8.98
C THR A 20 0.78 6.90 -8.18
N CYS A 21 -0.23 6.92 -7.29
CA CYS A 21 -0.61 5.75 -6.50
C CYS A 21 -1.05 4.58 -7.39
N GLN A 22 -1.84 4.86 -8.42
CA GLN A 22 -2.34 3.86 -9.36
C GLN A 22 -1.22 3.28 -10.22
N HIS A 23 -0.23 4.08 -10.62
CA HIS A 23 0.94 3.60 -11.36
C HIS A 23 1.78 2.62 -10.54
N VAL A 24 2.04 2.94 -9.27
CA VAL A 24 2.76 2.04 -8.34
C VAL A 24 1.95 0.78 -8.07
N PHE A 25 0.64 0.92 -7.89
CA PHE A 25 -0.27 -0.22 -7.72
C PHE A 25 -0.25 -1.15 -8.93
N ASP A 26 -0.39 -0.63 -10.15
CA ASP A 26 -0.42 -1.44 -11.37
C ASP A 26 0.91 -2.18 -11.58
N LYS A 27 2.03 -1.51 -11.30
CA LYS A 27 3.37 -2.10 -11.35
C LYS A 27 3.52 -3.27 -10.35
N LEU A 28 3.16 -3.04 -9.09
CA LEU A 28 3.20 -4.08 -8.06
C LEU A 28 2.26 -5.24 -8.41
N ARG A 29 1.04 -4.93 -8.82
CA ARG A 29 0.06 -5.92 -9.23
C ARG A 29 0.57 -6.78 -10.39
N ALA A 30 1.21 -6.17 -11.38
CA ALA A 30 1.79 -6.88 -12.53
C ALA A 30 2.99 -7.75 -12.12
N ASP A 31 3.88 -7.22 -11.27
CA ASP A 31 5.06 -7.93 -10.77
C ASP A 31 4.66 -9.19 -9.98
N TYR A 32 3.62 -9.07 -9.16
CA TYR A 32 3.12 -10.14 -8.30
C TYR A 32 1.97 -10.95 -8.89
N ALA A 33 1.59 -10.70 -10.15
CA ALA A 33 0.47 -11.35 -10.85
C ALA A 33 -0.85 -11.37 -10.05
N ILE A 34 -1.16 -10.28 -9.34
CA ILE A 34 -2.36 -10.18 -8.49
C ILE A 34 -3.58 -9.83 -9.35
N ALA A 35 -4.70 -10.53 -9.14
CA ALA A 35 -5.96 -10.20 -9.80
C ALA A 35 -6.51 -8.86 -9.28
N ARG A 36 -7.09 -8.03 -10.16
CA ARG A 36 -7.56 -6.69 -9.77
C ARG A 36 -8.67 -6.73 -8.73
N ASP A 37 -9.46 -7.80 -8.78
CA ASP A 37 -10.65 -8.02 -7.96
C ASP A 37 -10.37 -9.00 -6.81
N SER A 38 -9.09 -9.12 -6.40
CA SER A 38 -8.69 -9.92 -5.25
C SER A 38 -8.62 -9.04 -4.00
N ASP A 39 -8.94 -9.61 -2.84
CA ASP A 39 -8.77 -8.98 -1.53
C ASP A 39 -7.34 -8.43 -1.33
N GLU A 40 -6.34 -9.10 -1.92
CA GLU A 40 -4.95 -8.66 -1.85
C GLU A 40 -4.70 -7.36 -2.65
N ALA A 41 -5.37 -7.20 -3.80
CA ALA A 41 -5.32 -5.96 -4.58
C ALA A 41 -5.98 -4.80 -3.81
N GLU A 42 -7.13 -5.02 -3.18
CA GLU A 42 -7.79 -3.99 -2.36
C GLU A 42 -6.94 -3.59 -1.16
N ARG A 43 -6.30 -4.57 -0.51
CA ARG A 43 -5.39 -4.34 0.61
C ARG A 43 -4.17 -3.55 0.16
N MET A 44 -3.52 -3.93 -0.93
CA MET A 44 -2.40 -3.19 -1.51
C MET A 44 -2.77 -1.74 -1.81
N ALA A 45 -3.91 -1.50 -2.47
CA ALA A 45 -4.38 -0.16 -2.79
C ALA A 45 -4.56 0.70 -1.51
N SER A 46 -5.14 0.11 -0.46
CA SER A 46 -5.31 0.79 0.84
C SER A 46 -3.96 1.15 1.48
N ILE A 47 -2.99 0.23 1.47
CA ILE A 47 -1.64 0.46 2.01
C ILE A 47 -0.93 1.57 1.24
N ILE A 48 -1.00 1.55 -0.10
CA ILE A 48 -0.41 2.57 -0.96
C ILE A 48 -0.94 3.96 -0.59
N ILE A 49 -2.26 4.10 -0.48
CA ILE A 49 -2.90 5.38 -0.14
C ILE A 49 -2.51 5.85 1.27
N GLU A 50 -2.47 4.95 2.24
CA GLU A 50 -2.07 5.28 3.61
C GLU A 50 -0.62 5.78 3.68
N ILE A 51 0.32 5.08 3.06
CA ILE A 51 1.75 5.49 3.02
C ILE A 51 1.90 6.82 2.27
N TYR A 52 1.16 7.01 1.18
CA TYR A 52 1.17 8.24 0.43
C TYR A 52 0.69 9.44 1.26
N ARG A 53 -0.37 9.24 2.06
CA ARG A 53 -0.91 10.24 2.99
C ARG A 53 0.02 10.56 4.16
N GLN A 54 0.91 9.64 4.54
CA GLN A 54 1.98 9.90 5.51
C GLN A 54 3.06 10.86 4.96
N GLY A 55 3.02 11.15 3.64
CA GLY A 55 3.87 12.12 2.97
C GLY A 55 4.92 11.51 2.05
N VAL A 56 4.84 10.21 1.78
CA VAL A 56 5.73 9.50 0.85
C VAL A 56 5.23 9.70 -0.57
N ARG A 57 5.81 10.68 -1.27
CA ARG A 57 5.48 11.01 -2.66
C ARG A 57 6.38 10.32 -3.69
N ASP A 58 7.48 9.71 -3.23
CA ASP A 58 8.44 9.06 -4.12
C ASP A 58 7.96 7.65 -4.50
N PRO A 59 7.83 7.33 -5.80
CA PRO A 59 7.28 6.05 -6.24
C PRO A 59 8.16 4.85 -5.90
N ASN A 60 9.49 5.00 -5.85
CA ASN A 60 10.39 3.91 -5.47
C ASN A 60 10.28 3.63 -3.97
N GLN A 61 10.24 4.71 -3.16
CA GLN A 61 10.05 4.57 -1.72
C GLN A 61 8.67 4.00 -1.38
N LEU A 62 7.62 4.44 -2.10
CA LEU A 62 6.26 3.92 -1.94
C LEU A 62 6.22 2.43 -2.25
N GLN A 63 6.86 2.01 -3.35
CA GLN A 63 6.98 0.60 -3.75
C GLN A 63 7.64 -0.22 -2.63
N SER A 64 8.84 0.17 -2.18
CA SER A 64 9.56 -0.58 -1.14
C SER A 64 8.80 -0.65 0.19
N MET A 65 8.07 0.40 0.58
CA MET A 65 7.27 0.38 1.80
C MET A 65 6.04 -0.53 1.68
N VAL A 66 5.40 -0.56 0.52
CA VAL A 66 4.26 -1.47 0.26
C VAL A 66 4.74 -2.91 0.21
N GLU A 67 5.87 -3.20 -0.41
CA GLU A 67 6.48 -4.54 -0.44
C GLU A 67 6.87 -5.00 0.97
N ALA A 68 7.49 -4.11 1.76
CA ALA A 68 7.80 -4.40 3.16
C ALA A 68 6.53 -4.67 3.98
N ALA A 69 5.48 -3.84 3.81
CA ALA A 69 4.19 -4.07 4.46
C ALA A 69 3.57 -5.40 4.03
N ARG A 70 3.56 -5.72 2.73
CA ARG A 70 3.01 -6.97 2.21
C ARG A 70 3.75 -8.20 2.69
N GLY A 71 5.08 -8.19 2.70
CA GLY A 71 5.89 -9.32 3.20
C GLY A 71 5.61 -9.64 4.68
N LEU A 72 5.24 -8.63 5.48
CA LEU A 72 4.76 -8.82 6.85
C LEU A 72 3.39 -9.53 6.92
N PHE A 73 2.56 -9.43 5.88
CA PHE A 73 1.25 -10.09 5.81
C PHE A 73 1.30 -11.48 5.13
N GLU A 74 2.13 -11.70 4.11
CA GLU A 74 2.29 -13.01 3.44
C GLU A 74 2.81 -14.09 4.39
N THR A 75 3.58 -13.69 5.41
CA THR A 75 4.04 -14.62 6.46
C THR A 75 2.93 -15.02 7.43
N SER A 76 1.77 -14.36 7.40
CA SER A 76 0.63 -14.64 8.29
C SER A 76 -0.44 -15.53 7.65
N GLU A 77 -0.38 -15.83 6.34
CA GLU A 77 -1.37 -16.67 5.64
C GLU A 77 -0.90 -18.11 5.38
N ARG A 78 -0.01 -18.65 6.21
CA ARG A 78 0.04 -20.12 6.35
C ARG A 78 -1.13 -20.53 7.26
N PRO A 79 -2.22 -21.12 6.73
CA PRO A 79 -3.14 -21.82 7.62
C PRO A 79 -2.31 -22.86 8.39
N PRO A 80 -2.47 -23.01 9.71
CA PRO A 80 -1.93 -24.16 10.39
C PRO A 80 -2.55 -25.36 9.71
N THR A 81 -1.75 -26.10 8.94
CA THR A 81 -2.14 -27.42 8.47
C THR A 81 -2.55 -28.18 9.71
N ALA A 82 -3.86 -28.37 9.86
CA ALA A 82 -4.47 -29.32 10.75
C ALA A 82 -3.89 -30.68 10.37
N ARG A 83 -2.78 -31.01 11.02
CA ARG A 83 -2.19 -32.33 11.00
C ARG A 83 -2.73 -33.03 12.23
N GLU A 84 -4.00 -33.39 12.12
CA GLU A 84 -4.61 -34.38 13.00
C GLU A 84 -4.12 -35.75 12.51
N ILE A 85 -3.33 -36.43 13.34
CA ILE A 85 -2.98 -37.85 13.22
C ILE A 85 -3.28 -38.48 14.57
#